data_AF-A0A442I626-F1
#
_entry.id   AF-A0A442I626-F1
#
_cell.length_a   1.000
_cell.length_b   1.000
_cell.length_c   1.000
_cell.angle_alpha   90.00
_cell.angle_beta   90.00
_cell.angle_gamma   90.00
#
_symmetry.space_group_name_H-M   'P 1'
#
loop_
_entity.id
_entity.type
_entity.pdbx_description
1 polymer ?
#
loop_
_entity_poly.entity_id
_entity_poly.type
_entity_poly.pdbx_seq_one_letter_code
_entity_poly.pdbx_strand_id
1 'polypeptide(L)'
;MAEEQTEPKTARVVGGAPRETMVPLEFPVEFDDKTWTEIKVRRVSGKEVEEYMEALGRGEQPMPPMFECPREVYDAMDDDDRLALDEAVIPFLPRRLKAAAEQGPPAAGLTSGS
;
A
#
# COMPACT_ATOMS: atom_id res chain seq x y z
N MET A 1 36.45 -7.03 22.35
CA MET A 1 35.99 -6.14 21.28
C MET A 1 34.47 -6.18 21.35
N ALA A 2 33.83 -5.17 21.94
CA ALA A 2 32.37 -5.12 22.02
C ALA A 2 31.86 -4.39 20.77
N GLU A 3 31.12 -5.09 19.92
CA GLU A 3 30.47 -4.51 18.76
C GLU A 3 29.27 -3.71 19.24
N GLU A 4 29.46 -2.39 19.32
CA GLU A 4 28.40 -1.43 19.59
C GLU A 4 27.50 -1.39 18.34
N GLN A 5 26.43 -2.19 18.37
CA GLN A 5 25.37 -2.17 17.36
C GLN A 5 24.73 -0.78 17.39
N THR A 6 25.15 0.09 16.48
CA THR A 6 24.51 1.37 16.24
C THR A 6 23.14 1.10 15.61
N GLU A 7 22.14 0.88 16.46
CA GLU A 7 20.73 0.86 16.04
C GLU A 7 20.47 2.11 15.17
N PRO A 8 20.01 1.95 13.92
CA PRO A 8 19.78 3.08 13.05
C PRO A 8 18.72 3.96 13.71
N LYS A 9 19.11 5.21 14.06
CA LYS A 9 18.22 6.24 14.60
C LYS A 9 17.11 6.50 13.57
N THR A 10 16.03 5.74 13.68
CA THR A 10 14.91 5.78 12.75
C THR A 10 13.99 6.92 13.18
N ALA A 11 13.85 7.92 12.32
CA ALA A 11 12.90 9.01 12.56
C ALA A 11 11.48 8.43 12.63
N ARG A 12 10.79 8.64 13.75
CA ARG A 12 9.41 8.22 13.96
C ARG A 12 8.50 9.45 13.88
N VAL A 13 7.37 9.33 13.20
CA VAL A 13 6.41 10.42 13.17
C VAL A 13 5.70 10.50 14.52
N VAL A 14 6.00 11.54 15.28
CA VAL A 14 5.28 11.93 16.51
C VAL A 14 4.09 12.79 16.10
N GLY A 15 2.94 12.16 15.84
CA GLY A 15 1.69 12.86 15.53
C GLY A 15 0.49 11.92 15.63
N GLY A 16 -0.54 12.33 16.39
CA GLY A 16 -1.71 11.51 16.73
C GLY A 16 -2.81 11.43 15.67
N ALA A 17 -2.52 11.71 14.40
CA ALA A 17 -3.49 11.49 13.33
C ALA A 17 -3.58 9.99 13.02
N PRO A 18 -4.76 9.43 12.75
CA PRO A 18 -4.88 8.04 12.31
C PRO A 18 -4.02 7.84 11.05
N ARG A 19 -3.13 6.85 11.10
CA ARG A 19 -2.21 6.50 10.01
C ARG A 19 -2.51 5.12 9.44
N GLU A 20 -3.60 4.52 9.88
CA GLU A 20 -4.05 3.20 9.47
C GLU A 20 -5.56 3.16 9.51
N THR A 21 -6.15 2.37 8.63
CA THR A 21 -7.57 2.02 8.61
C THR A 21 -7.70 0.55 8.27
N MET A 22 -8.74 -0.09 8.80
CA MET A 22 -9.14 -1.43 8.35
C MET A 22 -10.22 -1.27 7.30
N VAL A 23 -10.11 -1.99 6.20
CA VAL A 23 -11.13 -2.05 5.14
C VAL A 23 -11.70 -3.46 5.17
N PRO A 24 -12.98 -3.65 5.52
CA PRO A 24 -13.62 -4.96 5.45
C PRO A 24 -13.75 -5.38 3.99
N LEU A 25 -13.45 -6.64 3.70
CA LEU A 25 -13.67 -7.24 2.40
C LEU A 25 -15.12 -7.72 2.32
N GLU A 26 -15.78 -7.41 1.21
CA GLU A 26 -17.10 -7.97 0.88
C GLU A 26 -16.98 -9.46 0.57
N PHE A 27 -15.88 -9.87 -0.08
CA PHE A 27 -15.57 -11.26 -0.39
C PHE A 27 -14.32 -11.71 0.35
N PRO A 28 -14.47 -12.46 1.46
CA PRO A 28 -13.32 -12.96 2.20
C PRO A 28 -12.42 -13.87 1.35
N VAL A 29 -11.10 -13.65 1.44
CA VAL A 29 -10.09 -14.41 0.70
C VAL A 29 -9.38 -15.37 1.63
N GLU A 30 -9.30 -16.65 1.28
CA GLU A 30 -8.51 -17.63 2.02
C GLU A 30 -7.13 -17.80 1.37
N PHE A 31 -6.08 -17.60 2.16
CA PHE A 31 -4.70 -17.81 1.72
C PHE A 31 -3.83 -18.28 2.89
N ASP A 32 -3.08 -19.37 2.69
CA ASP A 32 -2.17 -19.94 3.69
C ASP A 32 -2.86 -20.30 5.02
N ASP A 33 -3.99 -21.02 4.94
CA ASP A 33 -4.85 -21.40 6.08
C ASP A 33 -5.39 -20.19 6.90
N LYS A 34 -5.32 -18.99 6.33
CA LYS A 34 -5.82 -17.75 6.92
C LYS A 34 -6.92 -17.14 6.06
N THR A 35 -8.09 -16.95 6.66
CA THR A 35 -9.17 -16.18 6.05
C THR A 35 -8.95 -14.69 6.29
N TRP A 36 -8.81 -13.94 5.21
CA TRP A 36 -8.75 -12.49 5.18
C TRP A 36 -10.17 -11.97 4.98
N THR A 37 -10.74 -11.38 6.03
CA THR A 37 -12.05 -10.71 5.99
C THR A 37 -11.91 -9.19 5.97
N GLU A 38 -10.72 -8.69 6.27
CA GLU A 38 -10.40 -7.26 6.29
C GLU A 38 -8.91 -7.07 5.97
N ILE A 39 -8.60 -5.94 5.33
CA ILE A 39 -7.25 -5.56 4.97
C ILE A 39 -6.89 -4.27 5.68
N LYS A 40 -5.71 -4.29 6.29
CA LYS A 40 -5.17 -3.10 6.92
C LYS A 40 -4.48 -2.25 5.88
N VAL A 41 -4.97 -1.02 5.75
CA VAL A 41 -4.41 0.03 4.90
C VAL A 41 -3.66 1.00 5.81
N ARG A 42 -2.36 1.19 5.56
CA ARG A 42 -1.53 2.12 6.33
C ARG A 42 -0.94 3.23 5.48
N ARG A 43 -0.67 4.34 6.15
CA ARG A 43 -0.02 5.51 5.59
C ARG A 43 1.47 5.25 5.43
N VAL A 44 1.88 5.12 4.18
CA VAL A 44 3.28 4.98 3.78
C VAL A 44 4.09 6.24 4.07
N SER A 45 5.34 6.04 4.45
CA SER A 45 6.33 7.10 4.55
C SER A 45 6.79 7.55 3.16
N GLY A 46 7.42 8.73 3.08
CA GLY A 46 8.00 9.21 1.81
C GLY A 46 9.08 8.27 1.27
N LYS A 47 9.81 7.57 2.15
CA LYS A 47 10.83 6.60 1.77
C LYS A 47 10.22 5.37 1.09
N GLU A 48 9.16 4.80 1.68
CA GLU A 48 8.47 3.63 1.11
C GLU A 48 7.84 3.93 -0.26
N VAL A 49 7.35 5.16 -0.46
CA VAL A 49 6.88 5.61 -1.78
C VAL A 49 8.02 5.68 -2.79
N GLU A 50 9.18 6.21 -2.39
CA GLU A 50 10.37 6.30 -3.24
C GLU A 50 10.86 4.90 -3.64
N GLU A 51 10.97 3.98 -2.68
CA GLU A 51 11.34 2.57 -2.90
C GLU A 51 10.35 1.87 -3.85
N TYR A 52 9.04 2.10 -3.67
CA TYR A 52 8.01 1.56 -4.56
C TYR A 52 8.11 2.10 -6.00
N MET A 53 8.29 3.41 -6.16
CA MET A 53 8.44 4.04 -7.47
C MET A 53 9.74 3.61 -8.17
N GLU A 54 10.81 3.41 -7.41
CA GLU A 54 12.09 2.91 -7.93
C GLU A 54 11.96 1.47 -8.42
N ALA A 55 11.29 0.59 -7.66
CA ALA A 55 11.02 -0.79 -8.06
C ALA A 55 10.14 -0.86 -9.33
N LEU A 56 9.10 -0.02 -9.44
CA LEU A 56 8.32 0.11 -10.68
C LEU A 56 9.20 0.55 -11.87
N GLY A 57 10.12 1.49 -11.64
CA GLY A 57 11.06 1.96 -12.66
C GLY A 57 12.04 0.88 -13.14
N ARG A 58 12.30 -0.15 -12.33
CA ARG A 58 13.11 -1.32 -12.68
C ARG A 58 12.33 -2.39 -13.45
N GLY A 59 11.02 -2.20 -13.66
CA GLY A 59 10.13 -3.17 -14.27
C GLY A 59 9.65 -4.26 -13.31
N GLU A 60 9.85 -4.08 -12.01
CA GLU A 60 9.28 -4.95 -10.99
C GLU A 60 7.79 -4.63 -10.82
N GLN A 61 7.01 -5.59 -10.32
CA GLN A 61 5.62 -5.39 -9.93
C GLN A 61 5.50 -5.47 -8.40
N PRO A 62 6.11 -4.53 -7.65
CA PRO A 62 5.99 -4.51 -6.20
C PRO A 62 4.53 -4.31 -5.81
N MET A 63 4.15 -4.88 -4.66
CA MET A 63 2.84 -4.63 -4.07
C MET A 63 2.87 -3.26 -3.38
N PRO A 64 1.82 -2.42 -3.49
CA PRO A 64 1.80 -1.11 -2.87
C PRO A 64 2.02 -1.22 -1.36
N PRO A 65 3.03 -0.53 -0.76
CA PRO A 65 3.38 -0.70 0.65
C PRO A 65 2.29 -0.19 1.63
N MET A 66 1.19 0.32 1.08
CA MET A 66 -0.01 0.76 1.78
C MET A 66 -0.86 -0.41 2.27
N PHE A 67 -0.85 -1.55 1.55
CA PHE A 67 -1.67 -2.71 1.89
C PHE A 67 -0.87 -3.71 2.72
N GLU A 68 -1.39 -4.12 3.88
CA GLU A 68 -0.78 -5.17 4.70
C GLU A 68 -1.38 -6.55 4.37
N CYS A 69 -1.16 -7.02 3.14
CA CYS A 69 -1.55 -8.36 2.71
C CYS A 69 -0.58 -8.95 1.68
N PRO A 70 -0.52 -10.28 1.51
CA PRO A 70 0.23 -10.91 0.42
C PRO A 70 -0.28 -10.49 -0.96
N ARG A 71 0.58 -10.56 -1.98
CA ARG A 71 0.21 -10.23 -3.36
C ARG A 71 -0.93 -11.13 -3.85
N GLU A 72 -0.88 -12.40 -3.49
CA GLU A 72 -1.83 -13.44 -3.83
C GLU A 72 -3.22 -13.14 -3.26
N VAL A 73 -3.28 -12.55 -2.07
CA VAL A 73 -4.53 -12.11 -1.45
C VAL A 73 -5.10 -10.91 -2.20
N TYR A 74 -4.27 -9.94 -2.55
CA TYR A 74 -4.67 -8.79 -3.36
C TYR A 74 -5.09 -9.17 -4.79
N ASP A 75 -4.46 -10.19 -5.38
CA ASP A 75 -4.81 -10.72 -6.70
C ASP A 75 -6.09 -11.55 -6.73
N ALA A 76 -6.44 -12.17 -5.61
CA ALA A 76 -7.66 -12.94 -5.46
C ALA A 76 -8.89 -12.08 -5.10
N MET A 77 -8.68 -10.83 -4.67
CA MET A 77 -9.76 -9.87 -4.44
C MET A 77 -10.49 -9.56 -5.74
N ASP A 78 -11.80 -9.36 -5.62
CA ASP A 78 -12.58 -8.85 -6.72
C ASP A 78 -12.31 -7.35 -6.96
N ASP A 79 -12.90 -6.82 -8.02
CA ASP A 79 -12.65 -5.43 -8.43
C ASP A 79 -13.28 -4.43 -7.44
N ASP A 80 -14.41 -4.78 -6.80
CA ASP A 80 -15.11 -3.94 -5.83
C ASP A 80 -14.31 -3.80 -4.51
N ASP A 81 -13.73 -4.90 -4.00
CA ASP A 81 -12.84 -4.87 -2.84
C ASP A 81 -11.57 -4.07 -3.14
N ARG A 82 -11.02 -4.21 -4.35
CA ARG A 82 -9.87 -3.41 -4.78
C ARG A 82 -10.20 -1.93 -4.89
N LEU A 83 -11.39 -1.59 -5.38
CA LEU A 83 -11.88 -0.21 -5.41
C LEU A 83 -12.03 0.36 -3.99
N ALA A 84 -12.61 -0.40 -3.06
CA ALA A 84 -12.76 0.01 -1.66
C ALA A 84 -11.41 0.28 -0.98
N LEU A 85 -10.40 -0.54 -1.28
CA LEU A 85 -9.02 -0.34 -0.84
C LEU A 85 -8.40 0.93 -1.43
N ASP A 86 -8.62 1.17 -2.72
CA ASP A 86 -8.12 2.36 -3.41
C ASP A 86 -8.76 3.65 -2.86
N GLU A 87 -10.06 3.64 -2.56
CA GLU A 87 -10.74 4.76 -1.90
C GLU A 87 -10.21 4.99 -0.48
N ALA A 88 -9.94 3.92 0.25
CA ALA A 88 -9.41 3.98 1.61
C ALA A 88 -7.97 4.52 1.67
N VAL A 89 -7.14 4.34 0.62
CA VAL A 89 -5.78 4.93 0.60
C VAL A 89 -5.79 6.43 0.33
N ILE A 90 -6.78 6.96 -0.39
CA ILE A 90 -6.87 8.39 -0.74
C ILE A 90 -6.60 9.31 0.46
N PRO A 91 -7.27 9.19 1.63
CA PRO A 91 -7.00 10.06 2.77
C PRO A 91 -5.55 10.01 3.26
N PHE A 92 -4.88 8.85 3.13
CA PHE A 92 -3.51 8.64 3.61
C PHE A 92 -2.43 9.07 2.61
N LEU A 93 -2.77 9.24 1.33
CA LEU A 93 -1.82 9.68 0.31
C LEU A 93 -1.17 11.04 0.66
N PRO A 94 0.16 11.17 0.54
CA PRO A 94 0.86 12.45 0.59
C PRO A 94 0.30 13.44 -0.44
N ARG A 95 0.33 14.74 -0.13
CA ARG A 95 -0.20 15.80 -1.04
C ARG A 95 0.39 15.74 -2.45
N ARG A 96 1.65 15.36 -2.60
CA ARG A 96 2.31 15.21 -3.90
C ARG A 96 1.70 14.08 -4.74
N LEU A 97 1.34 12.97 -4.11
CA LEU A 97 0.66 11.85 -4.77
C LEU A 97 -0.81 12.15 -5.04
N LYS A 98 -1.50 12.85 -4.13
CA LYS A 98 -2.86 13.35 -4.39
C LYS A 98 -2.91 14.25 -5.62
N ALA A 99 -2.01 15.23 -5.69
CA ALA A 99 -1.91 16.13 -6.84
C ALA A 99 -1.57 15.38 -8.14
N ALA A 100 -0.77 14.30 -8.07
CA ALA A 100 -0.48 13.47 -9.23
C ALA A 100 -1.71 12.63 -9.67
N ALA A 101 -2.48 12.09 -8.73
CA ALA A 101 -3.71 11.36 -9.02
C ALA A 101 -4.81 12.29 -9.58
N GLU A 102 -4.92 13.52 -9.08
CA GLU A 102 -5.87 14.54 -9.58
C GLU A 102 -5.49 15.08 -10.96
N GLN A 103 -4.21 15.00 -11.37
CA GLN A 103 -3.77 15.36 -12.72
C GLN A 103 -3.90 14.22 -13.75
N GLY A 104 -4.56 13.12 -13.37
CA GLY A 104 -4.76 11.94 -14.22
C GLY A 104 -3.72 10.86 -13.92
N PRO A 105 -4.11 9.58 -13.95
CA PRO A 105 -3.26 8.51 -13.45
C PRO A 105 -2.01 8.34 -14.35
N PRO A 106 -0.79 8.22 -13.81
CA PRO A 106 0.18 7.38 -14.47
C PRO A 106 -0.37 5.95 -14.34
N ALA A 107 -0.85 5.42 -15.46
CA ALA A 107 -1.36 4.06 -15.59
C ALA A 107 -0.34 3.05 -15.04
N ALA A 108 -0.43 2.72 -13.76
CA ALA A 108 0.04 1.47 -13.21
C ALA A 108 -1.16 0.52 -13.20
N GLY A 109 -1.46 -0.08 -14.36
CA GLY A 109 -2.17 -1.37 -14.38
C GLY A 109 -3.65 -1.42 -14.76
N LEU A 110 -4.23 -0.44 -15.47
CA LEU A 110 -5.50 -0.67 -16.18
C LEU A 110 -5.21 -1.20 -17.60
N THR A 111 -4.91 -2.49 -17.68
CA THR A 111 -4.98 -3.21 -18.95
C THR A 111 -6.44 -3.52 -19.26
N SER A 112 -6.94 -2.93 -20.34
CA SER A 112 -7.91 -3.44 -21.33
C SER A 112 -8.56 -2.19 -21.94
N GLY A 113 -8.26 -1.75 -23.16
CA GLY A 113 -8.22 -2.56 -24.37
C GLY A 113 -9.64 -2.65 -24.94
N SER A 114 -10.09 -1.59 -25.63
CA SER A 114 -10.98 -1.61 -26.80
C SER A 114 -11.09 -0.22 -27.41
#